data_AF-A0A1A7QHU5-F1
#
_entry.id   AF-A0A1A7QHU5-F1
#
_cell.length_a   1.000
_cell.length_b   1.000
_cell.length_c   1.000
_cell.angle_alpha   90.00
_cell.angle_beta   90.00
_cell.angle_gamma   90.00
#
_symmetry.space_group_name_H-M   'P 1'
#
loop_
_entity.id
_entity.type
_entity.pdbx_description
1 polymer ?
#
loop_
_entity_poly.entity_id
_entity_poly.type
_entity_poly.pdbx_seq_one_letter_code
_entity_poly.pdbx_strand_id
1 'polypeptide(L)'
;MPSPNRTEHLRGQDRRPTVEPITMRVPDACRYLGIGRSTLYVLIAKGEVEIIKLGSSTLVLTASLRRLVDGRREPRGGLVEGDD
;
A
#
# COMPACT_ATOMS: atom_id res chain seq x y z
N MET A 1 -10.47 -4.04 44.23
CA MET A 1 -10.54 -2.88 43.30
C MET A 1 -9.59 -3.14 42.13
N PRO A 2 -10.02 -3.08 40.86
CA PRO A 2 -9.09 -3.13 39.73
C PRO A 2 -8.35 -1.78 39.59
N SER A 3 -7.03 -1.83 39.38
CA SER A 3 -6.13 -0.68 39.30
C SER A 3 -6.38 0.23 38.07
N PRO A 4 -6.11 1.54 38.17
CA PRO A 4 -6.51 2.55 37.19
C PRO A 4 -5.42 2.79 36.12
N ASN A 5 -5.17 1.83 35.24
CA ASN A 5 -4.25 2.09 34.11
C ASN A 5 -4.71 1.51 32.75
N ARG A 6 -6.03 1.52 32.48
CA ARG A 6 -6.56 1.04 31.19
C ARG A 6 -6.73 2.17 30.15
N THR A 7 -6.49 3.43 30.50
CA THR A 7 -6.93 4.58 29.67
C THR A 7 -5.83 5.52 29.16
N GLU A 8 -4.56 5.35 29.53
CA GLU A 8 -3.52 6.33 29.14
C GLU A 8 -2.85 6.06 27.78
N HIS A 9 -2.81 4.81 27.30
CA HIS A 9 -2.11 4.49 26.05
C HIS A 9 -2.82 4.96 24.76
N LEU A 10 -4.02 5.54 24.87
CA LEU A 10 -4.76 6.10 23.73
C LEU A 10 -4.35 7.55 23.38
N ARG A 11 -3.43 8.17 24.15
CA ARG A 11 -2.89 9.51 23.87
C ARG A 11 -1.42 9.45 23.46
N GLY A 12 -1.18 8.87 22.30
CA GLY A 12 0.10 8.95 21.62
C GLY A 12 -0.14 8.87 20.14
N GLN A 13 -0.42 10.02 19.52
CA GLN A 13 -0.29 10.17 18.07
C GLN A 13 1.18 9.91 17.74
N ASP A 14 1.47 8.66 17.42
CA ASP A 14 2.77 8.14 17.07
C ASP A 14 3.14 8.76 15.71
N ARG A 15 3.65 9.99 15.76
CA ARG A 15 4.17 10.72 14.59
C ARG A 15 5.51 10.11 14.19
N ARG A 16 5.56 8.78 14.04
CA ARG A 16 6.71 8.08 13.49
C ARG A 16 6.94 8.66 12.10
N PRO A 17 8.18 9.04 11.75
CA PRO A 17 8.47 9.38 10.37
C PRO A 17 7.96 8.24 9.51
N THR A 18 7.06 8.57 8.59
CA THR A 18 6.41 7.63 7.67
C THR A 18 7.42 7.22 6.62
N VAL A 19 8.46 6.48 7.04
CA VAL A 19 9.39 5.86 6.11
C VAL A 19 8.54 4.92 5.26
N GLU A 20 8.53 5.18 3.97
CA GLU A 20 7.82 4.33 3.05
C GLU A 20 8.41 2.91 3.10
N PRO A 21 7.58 1.88 3.25
CA PRO A 21 8.08 0.51 3.26
C PRO A 21 8.59 0.12 1.87
N ILE A 22 9.78 -0.49 1.80
CA ILE A 22 10.31 -1.09 0.56
C ILE A 22 9.43 -2.26 0.11
N THR A 23 8.94 -3.03 1.08
CA THR A 23 8.01 -4.15 0.86
C THR A 23 6.94 -4.19 1.95
N MET A 24 5.79 -4.78 1.66
CA MET A 24 4.70 -4.94 2.62
C MET A 24 4.08 -6.33 2.57
N ARG A 25 3.34 -6.71 3.61
CA ARG A 25 2.61 -7.99 3.64
C ARG A 25 1.42 -7.93 2.69
N VAL A 26 0.95 -9.10 2.24
CA VAL A 26 -0.25 -9.23 1.39
C VAL A 26 -1.48 -8.49 1.96
N PRO A 27 -1.83 -8.59 3.27
CA PRO A 27 -2.95 -7.83 3.82
C PRO A 27 -2.75 -6.32 3.76
N ASP A 28 -1.51 -5.84 3.90
CA ASP A 28 -1.21 -4.41 3.83
C ASP A 28 -1.33 -3.91 2.40
N ALA A 29 -0.76 -4.63 1.42
CA ALA A 29 -0.94 -4.30 0.00
C ALA A 29 -2.42 -4.20 -0.39
N CYS A 30 -3.25 -5.13 0.10
CA CYS A 30 -4.70 -5.07 -0.09
C CYS A 30 -5.32 -3.78 0.48
N ARG A 31 -4.94 -3.40 1.71
CA ARG A 31 -5.42 -2.17 2.36
C ARG A 31 -4.98 -0.91 1.61
N TYR A 32 -3.72 -0.84 1.20
CA TYR A 32 -3.15 0.30 0.50
C TYR A 32 -3.77 0.50 -0.89
N LEU A 33 -4.09 -0.59 -1.59
CA LEU A 33 -4.73 -0.54 -2.92
C LEU A 33 -6.27 -0.47 -2.86
N GLY A 34 -6.87 -0.75 -1.71
CA GLY A 34 -8.34 -0.85 -1.57
C GLY A 34 -8.94 -2.07 -2.28
N ILE A 35 -8.18 -3.17 -2.43
CA ILE A 35 -8.63 -4.39 -3.14
C ILE A 35 -8.65 -5.62 -2.25
N GLY A 36 -9.45 -6.61 -2.63
CA GLY A 36 -9.46 -7.92 -1.98
C GLY A 36 -8.22 -8.77 -2.33
N ARG A 37 -7.93 -9.76 -1.48
CA ARG A 37 -6.81 -10.71 -1.67
C ARG A 37 -6.89 -11.47 -2.99
N SER A 38 -8.09 -11.88 -3.40
CA SER A 38 -8.29 -12.61 -4.65
C SER A 38 -7.83 -11.78 -5.85
N THR A 39 -8.19 -10.50 -5.90
CA THR A 39 -7.74 -9.57 -6.94
C THR A 39 -6.24 -9.40 -6.91
N LEU A 40 -5.65 -9.20 -5.73
CA LEU A 40 -4.20 -9.07 -5.60
C LEU A 40 -3.47 -10.32 -6.10
N TYR A 41 -3.95 -11.52 -5.79
CA TYR A 41 -3.34 -12.76 -6.29
C TYR A 41 -3.49 -12.95 -7.80
N VAL A 42 -4.60 -12.51 -8.41
CA VAL A 42 -4.73 -12.48 -9.87
C VAL A 42 -3.68 -11.56 -10.49
N LEU A 43 -3.45 -10.37 -9.92
CA LEU A 43 -2.41 -9.44 -10.40
C LEU A 43 -1.01 -10.03 -10.25
N ILE A 44 -0.73 -10.72 -9.14
CA ILE A 44 0.53 -11.43 -8.93
C ILE A 44 0.71 -12.54 -9.97
N ALA A 45 -0.33 -13.35 -10.22
CA ALA A 45 -0.29 -14.42 -11.22
C ALA A 45 -0.06 -13.90 -12.65
N LYS A 46 -0.55 -12.69 -12.94
CA LYS A 46 -0.31 -11.99 -14.21
C LYS A 46 1.06 -11.31 -14.31
N GLY A 47 1.83 -11.26 -13.21
CA GLY A 47 3.09 -10.52 -13.15
C GLY A 47 2.94 -9.00 -13.06
N GLU A 48 1.72 -8.49 -12.88
CA GLU A 48 1.46 -7.05 -12.73
C GLU A 48 1.84 -6.53 -11.33
N VAL A 49 1.90 -7.42 -10.34
CA VAL A 49 2.39 -7.13 -8.99
C VAL A 49 3.50 -8.11 -8.63
N GLU A 50 4.63 -7.58 -8.21
CA GLU A 50 5.81 -8.38 -7.90
C GLU A 50 5.87 -8.73 -6.41
N ILE A 51 6.28 -9.96 -6.14
CA ILE A 51 6.49 -10.49 -4.80
C ILE A 51 7.88 -11.06 -4.65
N ILE A 52 8.39 -11.02 -3.42
CA ILE A 52 9.58 -11.76 -3.00
C ILE A 52 9.22 -12.72 -1.86
N LYS A 53 9.93 -13.85 -1.81
CA LYS A 53 9.85 -14.79 -0.69
C LYS A 53 11.04 -14.55 0.23
N LEU A 54 10.78 -14.38 1.52
CA LEU A 54 11.81 -14.25 2.56
C LEU A 54 11.51 -15.26 3.68
N GLY A 55 12.12 -16.44 3.60
CA GLY A 55 11.72 -17.58 4.42
C GLY A 55 10.26 -17.98 4.13
N SER A 56 9.44 -18.11 5.18
CA SER A 56 7.99 -18.38 5.05
C SER A 56 7.17 -17.17 4.63
N SER A 57 7.79 -15.98 4.56
CA SER A 57 7.12 -14.73 4.29
C SER A 57 6.97 -14.46 2.80
N THR A 58 5.76 -14.08 2.39
CA THR A 58 5.53 -13.44 1.07
C THR A 58 5.42 -11.94 1.27
N LEU A 59 6.26 -11.19 0.57
CA LEU A 59 6.32 -9.73 0.63
C LEU A 59 6.02 -9.17 -0.75
N VAL A 60 5.23 -8.11 -0.81
CA VAL A 60 4.84 -7.41 -2.02
C VAL A 60 5.75 -6.20 -2.18
N LEU A 61 6.32 -5.99 -3.37
CA LEU A 61 7.19 -4.84 -3.63
C LEU A 61 6.36 -3.57 -3.80
N THR A 62 6.59 -2.57 -2.95
CA THR A 62 5.89 -1.28 -3.01
C THR A 62 6.11 -0.58 -4.36
N ALA A 63 7.32 -0.70 -4.94
CA ALA A 63 7.63 -0.17 -6.26
C ALA A 63 6.73 -0.75 -7.37
N SER A 64 6.37 -2.04 -7.29
CA SER A 64 5.47 -2.67 -8.27
C SER A 64 4.04 -2.15 -8.15
N LEU A 65 3.57 -1.89 -6.92
CA LEU A 65 2.26 -1.30 -6.67
C LEU A 65 2.15 0.13 -7.22
N ARG A 66 3.21 0.93 -7.07
CA ARG A 66 3.28 2.28 -7.66
C ARG A 66 3.17 2.22 -9.18
N ARG A 67 3.98 1.37 -9.84
CA ARG A 67 3.93 1.17 -11.29
C ARG A 67 2.54 0.75 -11.77
N LEU A 68 1.87 -0.16 -11.03
CA LEU A 68 0.51 -0.60 -11.34
C LEU A 68 -0.47 0.58 -11.34
N VAL A 69 -0.41 1.43 -10.31
CA VAL A 69 -1.30 2.59 -10.20
C VAL A 69 -0.99 3.62 -11.27
N ASP A 70 0.29 3.95 -11.49
CA ASP A 70 0.71 4.92 -12.49
C ASP A 70 0.29 4.49 -13.90
N GLY A 71 0.44 3.21 -14.24
CA GLY A 71 0.02 2.67 -15.53
C GLY A 71 -1.50 2.59 -15.75
N ARG A 72 -2.30 2.73 -14.68
CA ARG A 72 -3.78 2.72 -14.72
C ARG A 72 -4.40 4.08 -14.45
N ARG A 73 -3.58 5.10 -14.17
CA ARG A 73 -4.06 6.46 -13.94
C ARG A 73 -4.54 7.04 -15.27
N GLU A 74 -5.82 7.37 -15.36
CA GLU A 74 -6.35 8.14 -16.48
C GLU A 74 -5.64 9.51 -16.53
N PRO A 75 -5.11 9.95 -17.68
CA PRO A 75 -4.62 11.31 -17.82
C PRO A 75 -5.74 12.28 -17.43
N ARG A 76 -5.47 13.11 -16.41
CA ARG A 76 -6.35 14.27 -16.17
C ARG A 76 -6.21 15.15 -17.41
N GLY A 77 -7.30 15.29 -18.16
CA GLY A 77 -7.36 15.96 -19.47
C GLY A 77 -6.45 17.19 -19.53
N GLY A 78 -5.68 17.26 -20.62
CA GLY A 78 -4.71 18.32 -20.87
C GLY A 78 -5.34 19.69 -20.68
N LEU A 79 -4.69 20.52 -19.87
CA LEU A 79 -4.82 21.95 -20.02
C LEU A 79 -4.24 22.27 -21.38
N VAL A 80 -5.12 22.47 -22.35
CA VAL A 80 -4.81 23.13 -23.61
C VAL A 80 -4.35 24.53 -23.20
N GLU A 81 -3.03 24.74 -23.16
CA GLU A 81 -2.48 26.08 -23.25
C GLU A 81 -2.93 26.60 -24.62
N GLY A 82 -3.85 27.55 -24.61
CA GLY A 82 -4.26 28.26 -25.80
C GLY A 82 -3.10 29.13 -26.27
N ASP A 83 -2.42 28.67 -27.31
CA ASP A 83 -1.59 29.50 -28.17
C ASP A 83 -2.42 29.92 -29.39
N ASP A 84 -2.48 31.25 -29.59
CA ASP A 84 -3.02 32.06 -30.71
C ASP A 84 -4.54 32.10 -30.99
#